data_AF-A0A7U6JF63-F1
#
_entry.id   AF-A0A7U6JF63-F1
#
_cell.length_a   1.000
_cell.length_b   1.000
_cell.length_c   1.000
_cell.angle_alpha   90.00
_cell.angle_beta   90.00
_cell.angle_gamma   90.00
#
_symmetry.space_group_name_H-M   'P 1'
#
loop_
_entity.id
_entity.type
_entity.pdbx_description
1 polymer ?
#
loop_
_entity_poly.entity_id
_entity_poly.type
_entity_poly.pdbx_seq_one_letter_code
_entity_poly.pdbx_strand_id
1 'polypeptide(L)'
;MSKRKGVALITVVLISALVFASIVGIVLKIVPEKAISNAQSTSERALTAAEACISQIAFDLRNSDLGNNVINPPSAFHYLTVSDVKAIVKNPPGYVLSKDAASLSSSPDTYYKAKIKRLNKGDVASWDPDIGLDGDKTIFIGVYALGFVKQNNNIVAQKAVYTEMAVTYHKSTITPTDIPPNSEVFNYGIFSGSDIAFNGNAQEVAGNVFANGNIDLGPAKGKIRIAYDPQYGGGTAYAVGAITGKGVAQIGAYSGQNPIEFPMLNVDYYKNLALAFKTGGKPYDGSRSDYPNTTDPILHTIITSYLGTSYNSSLSQIVTFYKDLSSKSGLFVGLDVLKWQQLKDNAKNIVYFIEGDAHINGTVKLQGTIVVNGNLMINGNSTVDNDGALAMLVNGNVEIANGNALLKGIFYSTGSFSGGGTFDCYGAIVSKGAVNLNGTYNIFYRPVSMSNLSIVGTPGGTASVKNVITAAEQSPNAWREISIDDFNNVTPF
;
A
#
# COMPACT_ATOMS: atom_id res chain seq x y z
N MET A 1 -95.04 9.69 22.85
CA MET A 1 -93.63 9.25 22.85
C MET A 1 -92.98 9.13 21.46
N SER A 2 -93.68 9.33 20.32
CA SER A 2 -93.08 9.18 18.97
C SER A 2 -92.15 10.33 18.54
N LYS A 3 -92.30 11.54 19.10
CA LYS A 3 -91.46 12.70 18.75
C LYS A 3 -90.01 12.62 19.24
N ARG A 4 -89.68 11.75 20.21
CA ARG A 4 -88.31 11.60 20.72
C ARG A 4 -87.44 10.66 19.88
N LYS A 5 -88.04 9.78 19.06
CA LYS A 5 -87.28 8.86 18.18
C LYS A 5 -86.73 9.55 16.92
N GLY A 6 -87.40 10.59 16.43
CA GLY A 6 -86.93 11.36 15.26
C GLY A 6 -85.66 12.17 15.55
N VAL A 7 -85.56 12.76 16.74
CA VAL A 7 -84.38 13.54 17.13
C VAL A 7 -83.14 12.65 17.27
N ALA A 8 -83.28 11.46 17.87
CA ALA A 8 -82.16 10.52 18.01
C ALA A 8 -81.60 10.07 16.66
N LEU A 9 -82.46 9.80 15.66
CA LEU A 9 -82.02 9.41 14.33
C LEU A 9 -81.28 10.55 13.61
N ILE A 10 -81.80 11.78 13.71
CA ILE A 10 -81.16 12.97 13.12
C ILE A 10 -79.78 13.22 13.77
N THR A 11 -79.67 13.06 15.09
CA THR A 11 -78.39 13.21 15.80
C THR A 11 -77.36 12.16 15.37
N VAL A 12 -77.77 10.89 15.20
CA VAL A 12 -76.86 9.83 14.73
C VAL A 12 -76.39 10.10 13.31
N VAL A 13 -77.29 10.50 12.40
CA VAL A 13 -76.92 10.82 11.01
C VAL A 13 -75.98 12.02 10.95
N LEU A 14 -76.21 13.06 11.75
CA LEU A 14 -75.32 14.23 11.82
C LEU A 14 -73.95 13.87 12.37
N ILE A 15 -73.87 13.06 13.43
CA ILE A 15 -72.59 12.61 14.00
C ILE A 15 -71.84 11.73 13.00
N SER A 16 -72.53 10.79 12.34
CA SER A 16 -71.92 9.94 11.31
C SER A 16 -71.42 10.75 10.10
N ALA A 17 -72.15 11.77 9.66
CA ALA A 17 -71.72 12.67 8.59
C ALA A 17 -70.49 13.51 8.99
N LEU A 18 -70.45 13.99 10.24
CA LEU A 18 -69.29 14.73 10.78
C LEU A 18 -68.04 13.86 10.91
N VAL A 19 -68.19 12.61 11.36
CA VAL A 19 -67.10 11.64 11.43
C VAL A 19 -66.62 11.25 10.03
N PHE A 20 -67.53 11.08 9.06
CA PHE A 20 -67.13 10.79 7.69
C PHE A 20 -66.40 11.98 7.04
N ALA A 21 -66.89 13.20 7.23
CA ALA A 21 -66.23 14.41 6.73
C ALA A 21 -64.85 14.62 7.36
N SER A 22 -64.67 14.32 8.65
CA SER A 22 -63.36 14.42 9.31
C SER A 22 -62.39 13.33 8.83
N ILE A 23 -62.85 12.10 8.63
CA ILE A 23 -62.04 11.03 8.02
C ILE A 23 -61.62 11.42 6.60
N VAL A 24 -62.54 11.91 5.76
CA VAL A 24 -62.22 12.36 4.39
C VAL A 24 -61.22 13.53 4.42
N GLY A 25 -61.41 14.51 5.30
CA GLY A 25 -60.48 15.64 5.46
C GLY A 25 -59.07 15.20 5.90
N ILE A 26 -58.98 14.24 6.83
CA ILE A 26 -57.71 13.66 7.29
C ILE A 26 -57.04 12.87 6.17
N VAL A 27 -57.77 12.02 5.45
CA VAL A 27 -57.25 11.22 4.32
C VAL A 27 -56.76 12.14 3.19
N LEU A 28 -57.51 13.20 2.86
CA LEU A 28 -57.12 14.17 1.83
C LEU A 28 -55.88 14.98 2.22
N LYS A 29 -55.55 15.11 3.50
CA LYS A 29 -54.33 15.77 3.97
C LYS A 29 -53.13 14.82 4.08
N ILE A 30 -53.35 13.57 4.50
CA ILE A 30 -52.30 12.55 4.66
C ILE A 30 -51.73 12.09 3.32
N VAL A 31 -52.57 11.96 2.28
CA VAL A 31 -52.11 11.49 0.96
C VAL A 31 -51.07 12.43 0.32
N PRO A 32 -51.28 13.77 0.29
CA PRO A 32 -50.26 14.73 -0.13
C PRO A 32 -48.99 14.69 0.71
N GLU A 33 -49.10 14.60 2.05
CA GLU A 33 -47.92 14.58 2.93
C GLU A 33 -47.04 13.35 2.68
N LYS A 34 -47.64 12.17 2.49
CA LYS A 34 -46.90 10.95 2.15
C LYS A 34 -46.27 11.03 0.76
N ALA A 35 -46.98 11.61 -0.22
CA ALA A 35 -46.44 11.80 -1.56
C ALA A 35 -45.25 12.77 -1.56
N ILE A 36 -45.34 13.87 -0.81
CA ILE A 36 -44.25 14.85 -0.64
C ILE A 36 -43.05 14.20 0.07
N SER A 37 -43.28 13.48 1.17
CA SER A 37 -42.21 12.79 1.91
C SER A 37 -41.51 11.73 1.05
N ASN A 38 -42.26 10.96 0.26
CA ASN A 38 -41.69 10.00 -0.69
C ASN A 38 -40.86 10.70 -1.79
N ALA A 39 -41.37 11.80 -2.35
CA ALA A 39 -40.68 12.58 -3.37
C ALA A 39 -39.37 13.18 -2.83
N GLN A 40 -39.39 13.69 -1.60
CA GLN A 40 -38.20 14.19 -0.90
C GLN A 40 -37.18 13.06 -0.70
N SER A 41 -37.59 11.91 -0.17
CA SER A 41 -36.70 10.75 0.02
C SER A 41 -36.13 10.22 -1.30
N THR A 42 -36.90 10.18 -2.39
CA THR A 42 -36.37 9.83 -3.73
C THR A 42 -35.38 10.86 -4.26
N SER A 43 -35.63 12.14 -4.01
CA SER A 43 -34.75 13.23 -4.42
C SER A 43 -33.43 13.20 -3.65
N GLU A 44 -33.46 12.96 -2.34
CA GLU A 44 -32.26 12.80 -1.51
C GLU A 44 -31.41 11.62 -1.96
N ARG A 45 -32.03 10.48 -2.27
CA ARG A 45 -31.30 9.33 -2.84
C ARG A 45 -30.61 9.64 -4.17
N ALA A 46 -31.27 10.41 -5.04
CA ALA A 46 -30.66 10.87 -6.29
C ALA A 46 -29.45 11.78 -6.01
N LEU A 47 -29.53 12.66 -5.01
CA LEU A 47 -28.41 13.51 -4.60
C LEU A 47 -27.24 12.68 -4.05
N THR A 48 -27.51 11.75 -3.13
CA THR A 48 -26.49 10.84 -2.56
C THR A 48 -25.77 10.04 -3.66
N ALA A 49 -26.49 9.61 -4.70
CA ALA A 49 -25.88 8.92 -5.84
C ALA A 49 -24.90 9.81 -6.61
N ALA A 50 -25.25 11.08 -6.79
CA ALA A 50 -24.41 12.05 -7.47
C ALA A 50 -23.13 12.37 -6.65
N GLU A 51 -23.24 12.47 -5.32
CA GLU A 51 -22.11 12.63 -4.40
C GLU A 51 -21.19 11.40 -4.37
N ALA A 52 -21.77 10.20 -4.38
CA ALA A 52 -21.03 8.95 -4.44
C ALA A 52 -20.21 8.85 -5.74
N CYS A 53 -20.78 9.31 -6.87
CA CYS A 53 -20.07 9.40 -8.14
C CYS A 53 -18.83 10.30 -8.06
N ILE A 54 -18.94 11.48 -7.43
CA ILE A 54 -17.81 12.39 -7.24
C ILE A 54 -16.71 11.71 -6.40
N SER A 55 -17.11 11.05 -5.32
CA SER A 55 -16.18 10.36 -4.41
C SER A 55 -15.44 9.22 -5.12
N GLN A 56 -16.13 8.43 -5.95
CA GLN A 56 -15.52 7.35 -6.72
C GLN A 56 -14.54 7.88 -7.77
N ILE A 57 -14.88 8.96 -8.48
CA ILE A 57 -13.98 9.60 -9.45
C ILE A 57 -12.71 10.11 -8.75
N ALA A 58 -12.85 10.78 -7.61
CA ALA A 58 -11.70 11.25 -6.84
C ALA A 58 -10.82 10.08 -6.36
N PHE A 59 -11.44 8.98 -5.93
CA PHE A 59 -10.74 7.76 -5.55
C PHE A 59 -9.97 7.15 -6.73
N ASP A 60 -10.61 6.96 -7.88
CA ASP A 60 -9.97 6.38 -9.06
C ASP A 60 -8.79 7.24 -9.56
N LEU A 61 -8.94 8.58 -9.50
CA LEU A 61 -7.86 9.51 -9.82
C LEU A 61 -6.66 9.32 -8.89
N ARG A 62 -6.83 9.40 -7.57
CA ARG A 62 -5.71 9.25 -6.60
C ARG A 62 -4.97 7.93 -6.72
N ASN A 63 -5.67 6.90 -7.17
CA ASN A 63 -5.18 5.53 -7.21
C ASN A 63 -4.66 5.09 -8.59
N SER A 64 -4.68 5.98 -9.58
CA SER A 64 -4.20 5.69 -10.92
C SER A 64 -2.67 5.81 -11.01
N ASP A 65 -2.02 4.72 -11.40
CA ASP A 65 -0.62 4.68 -11.82
C ASP A 65 -0.57 4.69 -13.35
N LEU A 66 -0.29 5.87 -13.91
CA LEU A 66 -0.27 6.04 -15.37
C LEU A 66 0.96 5.37 -16.02
N GLY A 67 2.04 5.17 -15.25
CA GLY A 67 3.26 4.54 -15.73
C GLY A 67 3.07 3.03 -15.91
N ASN A 68 2.46 2.38 -14.91
CA ASN A 68 2.19 0.95 -14.93
C ASN A 68 0.86 0.56 -15.58
N ASN A 69 0.03 1.53 -15.94
CA ASN A 69 -1.28 1.33 -16.53
C ASN A 69 -2.24 0.52 -15.63
N VAL A 70 -2.21 0.76 -14.31
CA VAL A 70 -3.06 0.10 -13.30
C VAL A 70 -3.74 1.13 -12.38
N ILE A 71 -4.93 0.81 -11.85
CA ILE A 71 -5.54 1.51 -10.70
C ILE A 71 -5.42 0.61 -9.47
N ASN A 72 -4.90 1.13 -8.37
CA ASN A 72 -4.67 0.38 -7.14
C ASN A 72 -5.69 0.76 -6.05
N PRO A 73 -6.46 -0.17 -5.48
CA PRO A 73 -6.32 -1.63 -5.57
C PRO A 73 -7.02 -2.21 -6.81
N PRO A 74 -6.44 -3.21 -7.49
CA PRO A 74 -6.94 -3.73 -8.77
C PRO A 74 -8.28 -4.51 -8.68
N SER A 75 -8.76 -4.79 -7.47
CA SER A 75 -10.01 -5.53 -7.21
C SER A 75 -11.20 -4.64 -6.83
N ALA A 76 -11.03 -3.31 -6.79
CA ALA A 76 -12.15 -2.41 -6.54
C ALA A 76 -12.97 -2.18 -7.82
N PHE A 77 -14.27 -1.95 -7.66
CA PHE A 77 -15.10 -1.44 -8.74
C PHE A 77 -14.69 -0.01 -9.06
N HIS A 78 -13.90 0.16 -10.11
CA HIS A 78 -13.49 1.47 -10.60
C HIS A 78 -14.47 2.00 -11.63
N TYR A 79 -14.81 3.27 -11.51
CA TYR A 79 -15.66 3.96 -12.45
C TYR A 79 -14.86 4.55 -13.61
N LEU A 80 -13.64 5.03 -13.34
CA LEU A 80 -12.66 5.40 -14.35
C LEU A 80 -11.66 4.26 -14.59
N THR A 81 -11.18 4.15 -15.82
CA THR A 81 -10.02 3.33 -16.19
C THR A 81 -8.76 4.18 -16.26
N VAL A 82 -7.57 3.56 -16.28
CA VAL A 82 -6.32 4.32 -16.47
C VAL A 82 -6.31 5.03 -17.83
N SER A 83 -6.91 4.42 -18.86
CA SER A 83 -7.08 5.05 -20.17
C SER A 83 -7.95 6.31 -20.09
N ASP A 84 -9.01 6.28 -19.28
CA ASP A 84 -9.86 7.46 -19.05
C ASP A 84 -9.06 8.59 -18.41
N VAL A 85 -8.27 8.28 -17.38
CA VAL A 85 -7.41 9.27 -16.70
C VAL A 85 -6.36 9.84 -17.66
N LYS A 86 -5.67 8.99 -18.44
CA LYS A 86 -4.74 9.44 -19.48
C LYS A 86 -5.42 10.35 -20.51
N ALA A 87 -6.65 10.04 -20.92
CA ALA A 87 -7.39 10.86 -21.88
C ALA A 87 -7.71 12.25 -21.32
N ILE A 88 -8.13 12.35 -20.05
CA ILE A 88 -8.36 13.64 -19.39
C ILE A 88 -7.09 14.49 -19.37
N VAL A 89 -5.95 13.85 -19.10
CA VAL A 89 -4.65 14.52 -18.97
C VAL A 89 -4.05 14.94 -20.30
N LYS A 90 -4.15 14.11 -21.35
CA LYS A 90 -3.52 14.36 -22.65
C LYS A 90 -4.25 15.43 -23.46
N ASN A 91 -5.57 15.47 -23.38
CA ASN A 91 -6.38 16.35 -24.21
C ASN A 91 -6.45 17.78 -23.66
N PRO A 92 -6.50 18.83 -24.51
CA PRO A 92 -6.43 20.23 -24.07
C PRO A 92 -7.60 20.66 -23.16
N PRO A 93 -7.46 21.80 -22.45
CA PRO A 93 -8.59 22.41 -21.74
C PRO A 93 -9.83 22.53 -22.63
N GLY A 94 -11.00 22.17 -22.11
CA GLY A 94 -12.23 22.06 -22.88
C GLY A 94 -12.65 20.61 -23.16
N TYR A 95 -11.71 19.66 -23.19
CA TYR A 95 -12.00 18.23 -23.36
C TYR A 95 -12.98 17.71 -22.32
N VAL A 96 -13.97 16.91 -22.75
CA VAL A 96 -14.99 16.29 -21.90
C VAL A 96 -14.96 14.78 -22.07
N LEU A 97 -14.65 14.07 -20.99
CA LEU A 97 -14.87 12.64 -20.89
C LEU A 97 -16.30 12.40 -20.36
N SER A 98 -17.09 11.63 -21.10
CA SER A 98 -18.43 11.19 -20.65
C SER A 98 -18.38 9.72 -20.22
N LYS A 99 -19.01 9.41 -19.08
CA LYS A 99 -19.13 8.04 -18.57
C LYS A 99 -20.60 7.66 -18.48
N ASP A 100 -20.90 6.44 -18.91
CA ASP A 100 -22.22 5.86 -18.87
C ASP A 100 -22.71 5.61 -17.44
N ALA A 101 -24.00 5.34 -17.31
CA ALA A 101 -24.61 5.13 -16.02
C ALA A 101 -24.09 3.87 -15.31
N ALA A 102 -23.78 3.99 -14.03
CA ALA A 102 -23.46 2.88 -13.13
C ALA A 102 -24.46 2.83 -11.97
N SER A 103 -24.77 1.63 -11.48
CA SER A 103 -25.62 1.44 -10.30
C SER A 103 -24.83 1.63 -9.02
N LEU A 104 -25.46 2.22 -8.00
CA LEU A 104 -24.92 2.23 -6.65
C LEU A 104 -25.04 0.81 -6.07
N SER A 105 -23.93 0.21 -5.63
CA SER A 105 -23.92 -1.17 -5.13
C SER A 105 -24.87 -1.41 -3.95
N SER A 106 -25.14 -0.37 -3.15
CA SER A 106 -26.04 -0.42 -2.00
C SER A 106 -27.52 -0.18 -2.35
N SER A 107 -27.85 0.21 -3.59
CA SER A 107 -29.23 0.48 -3.99
C SER A 107 -29.44 0.23 -5.49
N PRO A 108 -30.05 -0.91 -5.90
CA PRO A 108 -30.12 -1.33 -7.30
C PRO A 108 -30.96 -0.40 -8.19
N ASP A 109 -31.87 0.37 -7.58
CA ASP A 109 -32.72 1.35 -8.28
C ASP A 109 -32.07 2.73 -8.41
N THR A 110 -30.89 2.91 -7.84
CA THR A 110 -30.18 4.20 -7.78
C THR A 110 -28.94 4.15 -8.64
N TYR A 111 -28.82 5.12 -9.54
CA TYR A 111 -27.77 5.18 -10.55
C TYR A 111 -27.10 6.54 -10.55
N TYR A 112 -25.89 6.60 -11.09
CA TYR A 112 -25.20 7.84 -11.37
C TYR A 112 -24.49 7.78 -12.72
N LYS A 113 -24.27 8.94 -13.33
CA LYS A 113 -23.46 9.13 -14.53
C LYS A 113 -22.64 10.41 -14.42
N ALA A 114 -21.55 10.53 -15.16
CA ALA A 114 -20.65 11.67 -15.02
C ALA A 114 -20.15 12.23 -16.35
N LYS A 115 -19.81 13.52 -16.32
CA LYS A 115 -18.97 14.19 -17.31
C LYS A 115 -17.80 14.85 -16.60
N ILE A 116 -16.59 14.64 -17.09
CA ILE A 116 -15.37 15.20 -16.52
C ILE A 116 -14.76 16.12 -17.57
N LYS A 117 -14.66 17.41 -17.25
CA LYS A 117 -14.15 18.44 -18.15
C LYS A 117 -12.79 18.92 -17.70
N ARG A 118 -11.80 18.95 -18.59
CA ARG A 118 -10.52 19.62 -18.30
C ARG A 118 -10.74 21.14 -18.30
N LEU A 119 -10.43 21.80 -17.20
CA LEU A 119 -10.62 23.25 -17.05
C LEU A 119 -9.41 24.00 -17.60
N ASN A 120 -9.65 25.21 -18.09
CA ASN A 120 -8.59 26.12 -18.52
C ASN A 120 -8.00 26.86 -17.30
N LYS A 121 -7.38 26.08 -16.40
CA LYS A 121 -6.67 26.54 -15.20
C LYS A 121 -5.41 25.68 -15.04
N GLY A 122 -4.31 26.27 -14.58
CA GLY A 122 -3.04 25.58 -14.31
C GLY A 122 -2.01 25.62 -15.44
N ASP A 123 -0.88 24.95 -15.21
CA ASP A 123 0.41 25.25 -15.85
C ASP A 123 0.69 24.55 -17.19
N VAL A 124 -0.26 23.80 -17.75
CA VAL A 124 0.04 23.00 -18.95
C VAL A 124 -1.10 22.98 -19.97
N ALA A 125 -0.94 23.78 -21.02
CA ALA A 125 -1.55 23.47 -22.31
C ALA A 125 -0.83 22.23 -22.87
N SER A 126 -1.57 21.14 -23.13
CA SER A 126 -1.07 19.90 -23.75
C SER A 126 0.16 19.26 -23.06
N TRP A 127 -0.08 18.60 -21.92
CA TRP A 127 0.92 17.74 -21.27
C TRP A 127 0.58 16.27 -21.52
N ASP A 128 1.58 15.47 -21.90
CA ASP A 128 1.44 14.04 -22.10
C ASP A 128 2.22 13.29 -21.00
N PRO A 129 1.56 12.51 -20.13
CA PRO A 129 2.19 11.78 -19.04
C PRO A 129 3.18 10.71 -19.54
N ASP A 130 3.03 10.23 -20.78
CA ASP A 130 3.90 9.20 -21.34
C ASP A 130 5.26 9.78 -21.79
N ILE A 131 5.33 11.07 -22.14
CA ILE A 131 6.56 11.71 -22.70
C ILE A 131 7.05 12.96 -21.96
N GLY A 132 6.30 13.49 -21.00
CA GLY A 132 6.63 14.75 -20.31
C GLY A 132 7.94 14.70 -19.50
N LEU A 133 8.53 15.87 -19.21
CA LEU A 133 9.69 16.02 -18.33
C LEU A 133 9.30 15.82 -16.85
N ASP A 134 10.30 15.53 -16.00
CA ASP A 134 10.14 15.39 -14.55
C ASP A 134 9.54 16.63 -13.87
N GLY A 135 8.87 16.38 -12.74
CA GLY A 135 8.31 17.39 -11.86
C GLY A 135 6.79 17.30 -11.71
N ASP A 136 6.28 18.03 -10.72
CA ASP A 136 4.84 18.11 -10.45
C ASP A 136 4.12 18.89 -11.53
N LYS A 137 2.99 18.35 -11.99
CA LYS A 137 2.06 19.01 -12.91
C LYS A 137 0.66 18.95 -12.33
N THR A 138 0.08 20.12 -12.07
CA THR A 138 -1.31 20.21 -11.62
C THR A 138 -2.21 20.59 -12.79
N ILE A 139 -3.23 19.78 -13.04
CA ILE A 139 -4.34 20.15 -13.92
C ILE A 139 -5.58 20.36 -13.06
N PHE A 140 -6.52 21.13 -13.58
CA PHE A 140 -7.82 21.32 -12.94
C PHE A 140 -8.90 20.66 -13.78
N ILE A 141 -9.80 19.94 -13.11
CA ILE A 141 -10.94 19.29 -13.74
C ILE A 141 -12.24 19.71 -13.07
N GLY A 142 -13.30 19.82 -13.86
CA GLY A 142 -14.67 19.98 -13.40
C GLY A 142 -15.38 18.64 -13.50
N VAL A 143 -15.89 18.13 -12.38
CA VAL A 143 -16.66 16.88 -12.33
C VAL A 143 -18.13 17.22 -12.20
N TYR A 144 -18.91 16.86 -13.22
CA TYR A 144 -20.36 17.00 -13.28
C TYR A 144 -20.96 15.62 -13.08
N ALA A 145 -21.68 15.41 -11.98
CA ALA A 145 -22.31 14.14 -11.66
C ALA A 145 -23.83 14.28 -11.66
N LEU A 146 -24.53 13.34 -12.31
CA LEU A 146 -25.97 13.22 -12.28
C LEU A 146 -26.35 11.91 -11.58
N GLY A 147 -27.00 12.01 -10.43
CA GLY A 147 -27.63 10.89 -9.75
C GLY A 147 -29.11 10.82 -10.07
N PHE A 148 -29.66 9.61 -10.20
CA PHE A 148 -31.07 9.40 -10.53
C PHE A 148 -31.61 8.08 -9.98
N VAL A 149 -32.90 8.08 -9.66
CA VAL A 149 -33.62 6.90 -9.15
C VAL A 149 -34.62 6.43 -10.20
N LYS A 150 -34.63 5.12 -10.47
CA LYS A 150 -35.58 4.46 -11.36
C LYS A 150 -36.63 3.69 -10.55
N GLN A 151 -37.88 3.74 -10.98
CA GLN A 151 -38.95 2.87 -10.51
C GLN A 151 -39.70 2.33 -11.73
N ASN A 152 -39.77 1.01 -11.89
CA ASN A 152 -40.34 0.36 -13.07
C ASN A 152 -39.71 0.89 -14.38
N ASN A 153 -38.38 1.01 -14.40
CA ASN A 153 -37.57 1.60 -15.49
C ASN A 153 -37.83 3.09 -15.81
N ASN A 154 -38.78 3.76 -15.15
CA ASN A 154 -39.00 5.19 -15.29
C ASN A 154 -38.18 5.98 -14.28
N ILE A 155 -37.62 7.10 -14.72
CA ILE A 155 -36.89 8.00 -13.83
C ILE A 155 -37.89 8.77 -12.99
N VAL A 156 -37.81 8.62 -11.67
CA VAL A 156 -38.72 9.27 -10.71
C VAL A 156 -38.07 10.44 -9.97
N ALA A 157 -36.75 10.50 -9.93
CA ALA A 157 -35.99 11.62 -9.37
C ALA A 157 -34.61 11.75 -10.03
N GLN A 158 -34.12 12.99 -10.16
CA GLN A 158 -32.78 13.30 -10.67
C GLN A 158 -32.20 14.49 -9.92
N LYS A 159 -30.89 14.45 -9.66
CA LYS A 159 -30.13 15.56 -9.07
C LYS A 159 -28.75 15.63 -9.71
N ALA A 160 -28.31 16.84 -10.03
CA ALA A 160 -27.01 17.09 -10.63
C ALA A 160 -26.15 17.94 -9.70
N VAL A 161 -24.88 17.59 -9.58
CA VAL A 161 -23.89 18.30 -8.77
C VAL A 161 -22.62 18.55 -9.57
N TYR A 162 -21.89 19.59 -9.17
CA TYR A 162 -20.63 20.01 -9.76
C TYR A 162 -19.57 20.24 -8.69
N THR A 163 -18.34 19.80 -8.98
CA THR A 163 -17.15 20.16 -8.20
C THR A 163 -15.94 20.41 -9.08
N GLU A 164 -15.01 21.21 -8.57
CA GLU A 164 -13.69 21.40 -9.18
C GLU A 164 -12.64 20.66 -8.36
N MET A 165 -11.75 19.96 -9.05
CA MET A 165 -10.64 19.25 -8.43
C MET A 165 -9.32 19.73 -9.02
N ALA A 166 -8.35 19.99 -8.14
CA ALA A 166 -6.94 20.09 -8.53
C ALA A 166 -6.34 18.67 -8.50
N VAL A 167 -5.84 18.22 -9.64
CA VAL A 167 -5.22 16.90 -9.80
C VAL A 167 -3.73 17.10 -10.06
N THR A 168 -2.92 16.86 -9.04
CA THR A 168 -1.46 16.97 -9.12
C THR A 168 -0.86 15.63 -9.49
N TYR A 169 -0.16 15.60 -10.62
CA TYR A 169 0.60 14.47 -11.11
C TYR A 169 2.05 14.67 -10.73
N HIS A 170 2.62 13.70 -10.04
CA HIS A 170 4.05 13.62 -9.82
C HIS A 170 4.63 12.68 -10.86
N LYS A 171 5.51 13.21 -11.71
CA LYS A 171 6.41 12.42 -12.56
C LYS A 171 7.80 12.49 -11.94
N SER A 172 8.24 11.39 -11.34
CA SER A 172 9.62 11.23 -10.87
C SER A 172 10.30 10.14 -11.69
N THR A 173 11.23 10.55 -12.55
CA THR A 173 12.22 9.65 -13.12
C THR A 173 13.23 9.34 -12.05
N ILE A 174 13.06 8.18 -11.39
CA ILE A 174 14.01 7.75 -10.38
C ILE A 174 15.26 7.24 -11.11
N THR A 175 16.31 8.05 -11.11
CA THR A 175 17.66 7.62 -11.51
C THR A 175 18.12 6.54 -10.53
N PRO A 176 18.60 5.36 -11.00
CA PRO A 176 19.05 4.27 -10.12
C PRO A 176 20.14 4.65 -9.10
N THR A 177 20.77 5.80 -9.27
CA THR A 177 21.84 6.33 -8.43
C THR A 177 21.36 7.23 -7.29
N ASP A 178 20.11 7.72 -7.30
CA ASP A 178 19.63 8.79 -6.40
C ASP A 178 18.54 8.35 -5.41
N ILE A 179 18.32 7.04 -5.23
CA ILE A 179 17.43 6.56 -4.16
C ILE A 179 18.25 6.42 -2.88
N PRO A 180 18.04 7.28 -1.87
CA PRO A 180 18.69 7.08 -0.59
C PRO A 180 18.18 5.75 0.02
N PRO A 181 19.07 4.95 0.64
CA PRO A 181 18.83 3.56 1.02
C PRO A 181 17.93 3.36 2.26
N ASN A 182 17.01 4.28 2.54
CA ASN A 182 16.31 4.35 3.81
C ASN A 182 14.81 4.59 3.61
N SER A 183 14.10 3.53 3.20
CA SER A 183 12.65 3.51 3.35
C SER A 183 12.30 3.58 4.84
N GLU A 184 11.30 4.39 5.20
CA GLU A 184 10.82 4.57 6.57
C GLU A 184 10.45 3.23 7.25
N VAL A 185 10.06 2.23 6.47
CA VAL A 185 9.69 0.89 6.99
C VAL A 185 10.84 0.19 7.71
N PHE A 186 12.08 0.57 7.43
CA PHE A 186 13.27 0.03 8.09
C PHE A 186 13.62 0.73 9.40
N ASN A 187 12.91 1.79 9.79
CA ASN A 187 13.12 2.50 11.05
C ASN A 187 12.35 1.87 12.22
N TYR A 188 11.75 0.71 12.01
CA TYR A 188 10.96 -0.03 12.97
C TYR A 188 11.65 -1.36 13.31
N GLY A 189 11.53 -1.79 14.56
CA GLY A 189 11.91 -3.16 14.94
C GLY A 189 10.99 -4.18 14.27
N ILE A 190 9.70 -3.85 14.15
CA ILE A 190 8.72 -4.61 13.38
C ILE A 190 7.84 -3.65 12.59
N PHE A 191 7.74 -3.87 11.28
CA PHE A 191 6.81 -3.19 10.39
C PHE A 191 5.95 -4.21 9.64
N SER A 192 4.63 -4.03 9.67
CA SER A 192 3.67 -4.85 8.94
C SER A 192 2.80 -3.99 8.02
N GLY A 193 2.71 -4.38 6.76
CA GLY A 193 1.73 -3.85 5.81
C GLY A 193 0.30 -4.35 6.08
N SER A 194 0.12 -5.22 7.07
CA SER A 194 -1.16 -5.76 7.53
C SER A 194 -1.19 -5.81 9.07
N ASP A 195 -1.86 -6.79 9.65
CA ASP A 195 -1.94 -7.00 11.09
C ASP A 195 -0.61 -7.50 11.67
N ILE A 196 -0.39 -7.22 12.95
CA ILE A 196 0.66 -7.84 13.78
C ILE A 196 -0.04 -8.57 14.91
N ALA A 197 0.18 -9.88 15.01
CA ALA A 197 -0.34 -10.71 16.09
C ALA A 197 0.82 -11.32 16.88
N PHE A 198 0.86 -10.99 18.16
CA PHE A 198 1.83 -11.54 19.09
C PHE A 198 1.17 -12.61 19.99
N ASN A 199 1.03 -13.83 19.47
CA ASN A 199 0.30 -14.90 20.16
C ASN A 199 1.19 -15.72 21.12
N GLY A 200 2.49 -15.44 21.14
CA GLY A 200 3.48 -16.14 21.95
C GLY A 200 3.65 -15.61 23.38
N ASN A 201 4.64 -16.16 24.09
CA ASN A 201 5.18 -15.64 25.33
C ASN A 201 6.31 -14.63 25.03
N ALA A 202 6.01 -13.60 24.23
CA ALA A 202 7.00 -12.59 23.86
C ALA A 202 7.61 -11.95 25.11
N GLN A 203 8.92 -11.74 25.08
CA GLN A 203 9.64 -11.13 26.19
C GLN A 203 9.85 -9.64 25.93
N GLU A 204 10.40 -9.26 24.78
CA GLU A 204 10.74 -7.87 24.49
C GLU A 204 10.80 -7.55 22.98
N VAL A 205 10.29 -6.38 22.59
CA VAL A 205 10.55 -5.75 21.30
C VAL A 205 11.17 -4.39 21.57
N ALA A 206 12.49 -4.31 21.57
CA ALA A 206 13.25 -3.07 21.72
C ALA A 206 13.32 -2.34 20.38
N GLY A 207 12.48 -1.32 20.20
CA GLY A 207 12.29 -0.61 18.93
C GLY A 207 10.84 -0.14 18.74
N ASN A 208 10.57 0.61 17.67
CA ASN A 208 9.19 0.95 17.30
C ASN A 208 8.51 -0.23 16.59
N VAL A 209 7.20 -0.34 16.75
CA VAL A 209 6.35 -1.32 16.05
C VAL A 209 5.27 -0.57 15.28
N PHE A 210 5.09 -0.90 14.00
CA PHE A 210 4.06 -0.29 13.16
C PHE A 210 3.27 -1.32 12.37
N ALA A 211 1.94 -1.19 12.35
CA ALA A 211 1.04 -1.98 11.52
C ALA A 211 0.11 -1.10 10.68
N ASN A 212 0.03 -1.36 9.38
CA ASN A 212 -1.03 -0.83 8.52
C ASN A 212 -2.40 -1.46 8.82
N GLY A 213 -2.44 -2.51 9.65
CA GLY A 213 -3.65 -3.09 10.21
C GLY A 213 -3.74 -2.90 11.73
N ASN A 214 -4.18 -3.94 12.43
CA ASN A 214 -4.27 -4.01 13.88
C ASN A 214 -2.95 -4.50 14.50
N ILE A 215 -2.73 -4.17 15.77
CA ILE A 215 -1.71 -4.80 16.61
C ILE A 215 -2.41 -5.52 17.76
N ASP A 216 -2.26 -6.83 17.86
CA ASP A 216 -2.66 -7.61 19.04
C ASP A 216 -1.44 -7.93 19.89
N LEU A 217 -1.33 -7.28 21.05
CA LEU A 217 -0.28 -7.48 22.05
C LEU A 217 -0.46 -8.75 22.89
N GLY A 218 -1.37 -9.64 22.48
CA GLY A 218 -1.49 -10.99 23.01
C GLY A 218 -2.13 -11.08 24.41
N PRO A 219 -2.26 -12.31 24.93
CA PRO A 219 -2.84 -12.59 26.24
C PRO A 219 -1.92 -12.18 27.40
N ALA A 220 -2.52 -11.90 28.56
CA ALA A 220 -1.85 -11.36 29.76
C ALA A 220 -0.60 -12.09 30.29
N LYS A 221 -0.40 -13.36 29.92
CA LYS A 221 0.47 -14.29 30.65
C LYS A 221 1.96 -14.16 30.30
N GLY A 222 2.29 -13.44 29.22
CA GLY A 222 3.61 -12.88 28.97
C GLY A 222 3.40 -11.42 28.60
N LYS A 223 3.83 -10.48 29.45
CA LYS A 223 3.68 -9.04 29.14
C LYS A 223 4.64 -8.72 28.02
N ILE A 224 4.14 -8.71 26.79
CA ILE A 224 4.89 -8.18 25.66
C ILE A 224 5.27 -6.75 26.00
N ARG A 225 6.57 -6.48 26.01
CA ARG A 225 7.09 -5.16 26.27
C ARG A 225 7.66 -4.60 24.98
N ILE A 226 7.01 -3.57 24.43
CA ILE A 226 7.64 -2.76 23.39
C ILE A 226 8.50 -1.74 24.12
N ALA A 227 9.80 -2.05 24.21
CA ALA A 227 10.75 -1.37 25.07
C ALA A 227 11.49 -0.26 24.33
N TYR A 228 11.87 0.77 25.07
CA TYR A 228 12.78 1.78 24.57
C TYR A 228 14.20 1.21 24.51
N ASP A 229 14.84 1.29 23.34
CA ASP A 229 16.27 1.01 23.21
C ASP A 229 17.06 2.30 23.45
N PRO A 230 17.98 2.36 24.44
CA PRO A 230 18.77 3.57 24.70
C PRO A 230 19.67 4.01 23.55
N GLN A 231 20.10 3.08 22.70
CA GLN A 231 21.01 3.32 21.60
C GLN A 231 20.28 3.74 20.33
N TYR A 232 19.11 3.15 20.07
CA TYR A 232 18.37 3.35 18.79
C TYR A 232 17.00 3.99 18.94
N GLY A 233 16.58 4.31 20.17
CA GLY A 233 15.25 4.82 20.48
C GLY A 233 14.17 3.74 20.41
N GLY A 234 12.94 4.14 20.14
CA GLY A 234 11.82 3.21 19.98
C GLY A 234 10.96 3.05 21.23
N GLY A 235 10.24 1.93 21.37
CA GLY A 235 9.36 1.69 22.51
C GLY A 235 7.91 2.13 22.30
N THR A 236 7.56 2.52 21.07
CA THR A 236 6.22 2.96 20.69
C THR A 236 5.56 1.98 19.73
N ALA A 237 4.26 1.74 19.93
CA ALA A 237 3.40 0.99 19.01
C ALA A 237 2.51 1.94 18.21
N TYR A 238 2.44 1.75 16.90
CA TYR A 238 1.64 2.53 15.97
C TYR A 238 0.76 1.60 15.13
N ALA A 239 -0.53 1.86 15.05
CA ALA A 239 -1.44 1.08 14.21
C ALA A 239 -2.40 1.99 13.44
N VAL A 240 -2.67 1.66 12.19
CA VAL A 240 -3.81 2.24 11.46
C VAL A 240 -5.11 1.75 12.07
N GLY A 241 -5.19 0.46 12.39
CA GLY A 241 -6.31 -0.16 13.07
C GLY A 241 -6.24 -0.01 14.60
N ALA A 242 -6.80 -0.99 15.29
CA ALA A 242 -6.81 -1.05 16.75
C ALA A 242 -5.49 -1.62 17.31
N ILE A 243 -5.12 -1.15 18.50
CA ILE A 243 -4.10 -1.80 19.33
C ILE A 243 -4.84 -2.49 20.48
N THR A 244 -4.74 -3.81 20.57
CA THR A 244 -5.47 -4.65 21.54
C THR A 244 -4.50 -5.54 22.32
N GLY A 245 -5.02 -6.39 23.22
CA GLY A 245 -4.21 -7.26 24.07
C GLY A 245 -3.82 -6.64 25.41
N LYS A 246 -2.96 -7.34 26.17
CA LYS A 246 -2.56 -6.95 27.54
C LYS A 246 -1.07 -6.63 27.68
N GLY A 247 -0.31 -6.63 26.59
CA GLY A 247 1.06 -6.13 26.57
C GLY A 247 1.14 -4.61 26.85
N VAL A 248 2.36 -4.12 27.04
CA VAL A 248 2.65 -2.71 27.35
C VAL A 248 3.64 -2.16 26.33
N ALA A 249 3.29 -1.06 25.68
CA ALA A 249 4.26 -0.22 24.99
C ALA A 249 4.80 0.83 25.96
N GLN A 250 6.12 0.87 26.12
CA GLN A 250 6.76 1.63 27.20
C GLN A 250 6.63 3.15 27.03
N ILE A 251 6.69 3.63 25.79
CA ILE A 251 6.53 5.06 25.49
C ILE A 251 5.08 5.39 25.18
N GLY A 252 4.43 4.62 24.31
CA GLY A 252 3.05 4.87 23.94
C GLY A 252 2.49 3.86 22.95
N ALA A 253 1.17 3.82 22.86
CA ALA A 253 0.43 3.04 21.88
C ALA A 253 -0.57 3.97 21.18
N TYR A 254 -0.41 4.15 19.87
CA TYR A 254 -1.18 5.10 19.06
C TYR A 254 -1.92 4.36 17.94
N SER A 255 -3.24 4.26 18.04
CA SER A 255 -4.12 3.73 16.99
C SER A 255 -4.57 4.85 16.03
N GLY A 256 -5.24 4.49 14.93
CA GLY A 256 -5.78 5.44 13.95
C GLY A 256 -4.72 6.22 13.17
N GLN A 257 -3.51 5.67 13.03
CA GLN A 257 -2.44 6.29 12.24
C GLN A 257 -2.78 6.28 10.74
N ASN A 258 -2.15 7.16 9.97
CA ASN A 258 -2.20 7.06 8.51
C ASN A 258 -1.40 5.83 8.05
N PRO A 259 -1.88 5.10 7.03
CA PRO A 259 -1.12 3.98 6.48
C PRO A 259 0.20 4.47 5.85
N ILE A 260 1.26 3.71 6.07
CA ILE A 260 2.57 3.90 5.42
C ILE A 260 2.61 3.03 4.16
N GLU A 261 2.93 3.61 3.00
CA GLU A 261 3.06 2.88 1.74
C GLU A 261 4.14 1.80 1.88
N PHE A 262 3.78 0.53 1.67
CA PHE A 262 4.73 -0.57 1.75
C PHE A 262 5.59 -0.60 0.47
N PRO A 263 6.92 -0.46 0.56
CA PRO A 263 7.77 -0.38 -0.62
C PRO A 263 7.80 -1.75 -1.33
N MET A 264 7.67 -1.75 -2.65
CA MET A 264 7.71 -2.98 -3.45
C MET A 264 9.15 -3.47 -3.65
N LEU A 265 9.36 -4.78 -3.64
CA LEU A 265 10.67 -5.33 -3.96
C LEU A 265 10.90 -5.30 -5.46
N ASN A 266 11.88 -4.53 -5.94
CA ASN A 266 12.27 -4.52 -7.34
C ASN A 266 13.20 -5.70 -7.66
N VAL A 267 12.60 -6.84 -8.01
CA VAL A 267 13.32 -8.09 -8.26
C VAL A 267 14.33 -7.96 -9.41
N ASP A 268 13.96 -7.27 -10.50
CA ASP A 268 14.82 -7.12 -11.68
C ASP A 268 16.07 -6.27 -11.38
N TYR A 269 15.93 -5.22 -10.56
CA TYR A 269 17.06 -4.44 -10.08
C TYR A 269 18.08 -5.33 -9.36
N TYR A 270 17.61 -6.18 -8.44
CA TYR A 270 18.48 -7.07 -7.69
C TYR A 270 19.05 -8.22 -8.54
N LYS A 271 18.31 -8.73 -9.53
CA LYS A 271 18.87 -9.66 -10.54
C LYS A 271 20.03 -9.03 -11.30
N ASN A 272 19.87 -7.79 -11.75
CA ASN A 272 20.90 -7.06 -12.48
C ASN A 272 22.13 -6.79 -11.61
N LEU A 273 21.96 -6.41 -10.34
CA LEU A 273 23.08 -6.24 -9.41
C LEU A 273 23.82 -7.55 -9.11
N ALA A 274 23.08 -8.65 -8.89
CA ALA A 274 23.69 -9.95 -8.68
C ALA A 274 24.49 -10.43 -9.90
N LEU A 275 23.97 -10.17 -11.11
CA LEU A 275 24.71 -10.43 -12.35
C LEU A 275 25.95 -9.54 -12.45
N ALA A 276 25.79 -8.23 -12.22
CA ALA A 276 26.89 -7.26 -12.29
C ALA A 276 28.05 -7.61 -11.35
N PHE A 277 27.75 -8.08 -10.13
CA PHE A 277 28.76 -8.57 -9.19
C PHE A 277 29.57 -9.74 -9.75
N LYS A 278 28.88 -10.66 -10.44
CA LYS A 278 29.53 -11.82 -11.06
C LYS A 278 30.29 -11.46 -12.32
N THR A 279 29.89 -10.43 -13.07
CA THR A 279 30.46 -10.09 -14.39
C THR A 279 31.38 -8.87 -14.39
N GLY A 280 31.61 -8.20 -13.27
CA GLY A 280 32.37 -6.94 -13.25
C GLY A 280 31.60 -5.73 -13.80
N GLY A 281 30.27 -5.80 -13.85
CA GLY A 281 29.41 -4.69 -14.27
C GLY A 281 29.24 -3.65 -13.17
N LYS A 282 28.73 -2.45 -13.52
CA LYS A 282 28.40 -1.41 -12.53
C LYS A 282 27.39 -1.91 -11.49
N PRO A 283 27.53 -1.58 -10.20
CA PRO A 283 28.56 -0.71 -9.59
C PRO A 283 29.87 -1.44 -9.19
N TYR A 284 30.04 -2.71 -9.55
CA TYR A 284 31.18 -3.57 -9.18
C TYR A 284 32.38 -3.47 -10.15
N ASP A 285 32.38 -2.47 -11.03
CA ASP A 285 33.44 -2.20 -12.02
C ASP A 285 34.62 -1.39 -11.44
N GLY A 286 34.57 -1.07 -10.14
CA GLY A 286 35.54 -0.22 -9.45
C GLY A 286 35.27 1.27 -9.59
N SER A 287 34.19 1.69 -10.26
CA SER A 287 33.77 3.10 -10.34
C SER A 287 33.33 3.68 -9.00
N ARG A 288 33.02 2.81 -8.02
CA ARG A 288 32.58 3.17 -6.67
C ARG A 288 33.45 2.49 -5.62
N SER A 289 33.96 3.26 -4.66
CA SER A 289 34.83 2.76 -3.60
C SER A 289 34.10 1.95 -2.53
N ASP A 290 32.79 2.14 -2.39
CA ASP A 290 31.95 1.40 -1.45
C ASP A 290 31.52 0.02 -1.98
N TYR A 291 31.81 -0.31 -3.25
CA TYR A 291 31.57 -1.64 -3.82
C TYR A 291 32.89 -2.37 -4.07
N PRO A 292 32.91 -3.73 -4.04
CA PRO A 292 34.10 -4.46 -4.44
C PRO A 292 34.33 -4.32 -5.95
N ASN A 293 35.57 -4.11 -6.36
CA ASN A 293 35.94 -4.15 -7.77
C ASN A 293 36.13 -5.61 -8.20
N THR A 294 35.27 -6.09 -9.10
CA THR A 294 35.23 -7.48 -9.58
C THR A 294 35.71 -7.65 -11.02
N THR A 295 36.31 -6.60 -11.60
CA THR A 295 36.87 -6.64 -12.98
C THR A 295 38.18 -7.43 -13.10
N ASP A 296 38.83 -7.72 -11.97
CA ASP A 296 40.04 -8.53 -11.96
C ASP A 296 39.74 -9.98 -12.43
N PRO A 297 40.45 -10.50 -13.45
CA PRO A 297 40.14 -11.82 -14.02
C PRO A 297 40.26 -12.99 -13.03
N ILE A 298 41.21 -12.92 -12.08
CA ILE A 298 41.40 -13.98 -11.07
C ILE A 298 40.23 -13.93 -10.10
N LEU A 299 39.88 -12.74 -9.60
CA LEU A 299 38.76 -12.58 -8.69
C LEU A 299 37.42 -12.97 -9.35
N HIS A 300 37.21 -12.57 -10.61
CA HIS A 300 36.05 -12.96 -11.40
C HIS A 300 35.92 -14.49 -11.51
N THR A 301 37.03 -15.18 -11.79
CA THR A 301 37.08 -16.65 -11.84
C THR A 301 36.73 -17.28 -10.49
N ILE A 302 37.23 -16.73 -9.38
CA ILE A 302 36.90 -17.20 -8.03
C ILE A 302 35.40 -17.02 -7.74
N ILE A 303 34.84 -15.83 -7.99
CA ILE A 303 33.43 -15.51 -7.75
C ILE A 303 32.52 -16.46 -8.54
N THR A 304 32.77 -16.61 -9.84
CA THR A 304 31.96 -17.48 -10.71
C THR A 304 32.12 -18.96 -10.41
N SER A 305 33.27 -19.40 -9.87
CA SER A 305 33.47 -20.78 -9.41
C SER A 305 32.60 -21.12 -8.19
N TYR A 306 32.43 -20.19 -7.24
CA TYR A 306 31.54 -20.41 -6.10
C TYR A 306 30.07 -20.22 -6.47
N LEU A 307 29.74 -19.12 -7.15
CA LEU A 307 28.38 -18.61 -7.29
C LEU A 307 27.75 -18.89 -8.67
N GLY A 308 28.48 -19.50 -9.60
CA GLY A 308 28.06 -19.67 -10.99
C GLY A 308 28.18 -18.39 -11.82
N THR A 309 27.85 -18.49 -13.10
CA THR A 309 27.97 -17.40 -14.09
C THR A 309 26.66 -16.64 -14.35
N SER A 310 25.51 -17.21 -13.96
CA SER A 310 24.20 -16.55 -14.06
C SER A 310 23.91 -15.68 -12.83
N TYR A 311 22.88 -14.82 -12.85
CA TYR A 311 22.48 -14.05 -11.67
C TYR A 311 22.10 -14.95 -10.46
N ASN A 312 21.58 -16.15 -10.73
CA ASN A 312 21.10 -17.07 -9.72
C ASN A 312 22.25 -17.77 -8.98
N SER A 313 22.13 -17.87 -7.66
CA SER A 313 22.97 -18.67 -6.75
C SER A 313 22.07 -19.48 -5.84
N SER A 314 22.51 -20.65 -5.39
CA SER A 314 21.87 -21.31 -4.24
C SER A 314 22.37 -20.71 -2.92
N LEU A 315 21.57 -20.84 -1.87
CA LEU A 315 21.98 -20.43 -0.52
C LEU A 315 23.26 -21.14 -0.07
N SER A 316 23.42 -22.43 -0.38
CA SER A 316 24.62 -23.20 -0.02
C SER A 316 25.87 -22.63 -0.70
N GLN A 317 25.78 -22.16 -1.94
CA GLN A 317 26.91 -21.52 -2.62
C GLN A 317 27.30 -20.21 -1.94
N ILE A 318 26.32 -19.40 -1.54
CA ILE A 318 26.54 -18.12 -0.85
C ILE A 318 27.21 -18.36 0.52
N VAL A 319 26.72 -19.34 1.28
CA VAL A 319 27.31 -19.72 2.57
C VAL A 319 28.76 -20.16 2.43
N THR A 320 29.06 -21.03 1.45
CA THR A 320 30.44 -21.50 1.20
C THR A 320 31.35 -20.36 0.74
N PHE A 321 30.87 -19.52 -0.19
CA PHE A 321 31.59 -18.32 -0.64
C PHE A 321 31.99 -17.43 0.53
N TYR A 322 31.05 -17.12 1.43
CA TYR A 322 31.31 -16.26 2.57
C TYR A 322 32.24 -16.86 3.62
N LYS A 323 32.05 -18.15 3.91
CA LYS A 323 32.94 -18.88 4.84
C LYS A 323 34.39 -18.77 4.39
N ASP A 324 34.64 -19.02 3.10
CA ASP A 324 35.99 -19.01 2.55
C ASP A 324 36.53 -17.57 2.39
N LEU A 325 35.67 -16.61 2.02
CA LEU A 325 36.01 -15.19 1.99
C LEU A 325 36.42 -14.67 3.39
N SER A 326 35.64 -14.96 4.43
CA SER A 326 35.91 -14.45 5.78
C SER A 326 37.24 -14.94 6.35
N SER A 327 37.65 -16.15 5.98
CA SER A 327 38.81 -16.87 6.51
C SER A 327 40.03 -16.85 5.59
N LYS A 328 39.93 -16.20 4.42
CA LYS A 328 40.91 -16.28 3.32
C LYS A 328 41.30 -17.74 2.99
N SER A 329 40.32 -18.61 2.87
CA SER A 329 40.53 -20.04 2.57
C SER A 329 39.96 -20.42 1.20
N GLY A 330 39.97 -21.71 0.86
CA GLY A 330 39.49 -22.21 -0.43
C GLY A 330 40.22 -21.56 -1.62
N LEU A 331 39.45 -21.07 -2.60
CA LEU A 331 40.01 -20.42 -3.79
C LEU A 331 40.61 -19.03 -3.49
N PHE A 332 40.35 -18.44 -2.31
CA PHE A 332 40.90 -17.13 -1.92
C PHE A 332 42.35 -17.19 -1.41
N VAL A 333 42.92 -18.38 -1.14
CA VAL A 333 44.29 -18.51 -0.62
C VAL A 333 45.31 -17.84 -1.55
N GLY A 334 45.16 -18.04 -2.86
CA GLY A 334 46.03 -17.48 -3.89
C GLY A 334 45.71 -16.04 -4.31
N LEU A 335 44.62 -15.45 -3.80
CA LEU A 335 44.28 -14.06 -4.11
C LEU A 335 45.21 -13.10 -3.35
N ASP A 336 45.63 -12.04 -4.04
CA ASP A 336 46.38 -10.94 -3.44
C ASP A 336 45.68 -10.43 -2.17
N VAL A 337 46.47 -10.16 -1.12
CA VAL A 337 45.93 -9.84 0.20
C VAL A 337 45.12 -8.54 0.18
N LEU A 338 45.55 -7.53 -0.59
CA LEU A 338 44.84 -6.26 -0.67
C LEU A 338 43.51 -6.42 -1.41
N LYS A 339 43.50 -7.19 -2.51
CA LYS A 339 42.26 -7.49 -3.25
C LYS A 339 41.27 -8.31 -2.43
N TRP A 340 41.75 -9.32 -1.72
CA TRP A 340 40.92 -10.12 -0.81
C TRP A 340 40.32 -9.25 0.30
N GLN A 341 41.15 -8.41 0.94
CA GLN A 341 40.71 -7.53 2.01
C GLN A 341 39.67 -6.51 1.50
N GLN A 342 39.90 -5.92 0.33
CA GLN A 342 38.93 -5.02 -0.31
C GLN A 342 37.58 -5.71 -0.56
N LEU A 343 37.59 -6.94 -1.09
CA LEU A 343 36.36 -7.71 -1.31
C LEU A 343 35.64 -7.97 0.02
N LYS A 344 36.37 -8.36 1.05
CA LYS A 344 35.84 -8.65 2.38
C LYS A 344 35.25 -7.40 3.04
N ASP A 345 35.94 -6.27 3.00
CA ASP A 345 35.50 -5.01 3.62
C ASP A 345 34.23 -4.46 2.95
N ASN A 346 34.14 -4.62 1.63
CA ASN A 346 32.97 -4.20 0.85
C ASN A 346 31.91 -5.30 0.69
N ALA A 347 32.05 -6.44 1.38
CA ALA A 347 31.13 -7.57 1.21
C ALA A 347 29.70 -7.26 1.66
N LYS A 348 29.51 -6.24 2.53
CA LYS A 348 28.20 -5.69 2.90
C LYS A 348 27.41 -5.08 1.74
N ASN A 349 28.07 -4.72 0.64
CA ASN A 349 27.43 -4.11 -0.52
C ASN A 349 27.33 -5.10 -1.70
N ILE A 350 27.58 -6.40 -1.47
CA ILE A 350 27.34 -7.45 -2.46
C ILE A 350 25.85 -7.81 -2.48
N VAL A 351 25.29 -8.02 -3.67
CA VAL A 351 23.95 -8.57 -3.87
C VAL A 351 24.06 -10.03 -4.34
N TYR A 352 23.31 -10.90 -3.68
CA TYR A 352 23.08 -12.28 -4.08
C TYR A 352 21.61 -12.45 -4.44
N PHE A 353 21.35 -13.32 -5.43
CA PHE A 353 20.00 -13.61 -5.87
C PHE A 353 19.78 -15.12 -5.90
N ILE A 354 18.70 -15.58 -5.28
CA ILE A 354 18.24 -16.97 -5.25
C ILE A 354 16.90 -17.01 -5.97
N GLU A 355 16.83 -17.78 -7.05
CA GLU A 355 15.57 -18.08 -7.74
C GLU A 355 14.90 -19.29 -7.08
N GLY A 356 13.67 -19.11 -6.59
CA GLY A 356 12.93 -20.13 -5.84
C GLY A 356 13.12 -20.03 -4.32
N ASP A 357 12.67 -21.08 -3.63
CA ASP A 357 12.66 -21.13 -2.17
C ASP A 357 14.06 -21.34 -1.58
N ALA A 358 14.29 -20.83 -0.37
CA ALA A 358 15.53 -20.99 0.37
C ALA A 358 15.28 -21.55 1.78
N HIS A 359 16.20 -22.40 2.23
CA HIS A 359 16.12 -23.05 3.55
C HIS A 359 17.42 -22.83 4.33
N ILE A 360 17.34 -22.17 5.48
CA ILE A 360 18.46 -22.03 6.41
C ILE A 360 18.39 -23.16 7.44
N ASN A 361 19.47 -23.94 7.50
CA ASN A 361 19.64 -25.07 8.41
C ASN A 361 20.93 -24.89 9.21
N GLY A 362 20.82 -24.80 10.53
CA GLY A 362 21.97 -24.69 11.43
C GLY A 362 22.62 -23.31 11.40
N THR A 363 23.91 -23.24 11.72
CA THR A 363 24.65 -21.97 11.79
C THR A 363 25.19 -21.58 10.42
N VAL A 364 24.72 -20.44 9.91
CA VAL A 364 25.19 -19.81 8.68
C VAL A 364 25.73 -18.42 8.99
N LYS A 365 26.86 -18.07 8.36
CA LYS A 365 27.41 -16.71 8.36
C LYS A 365 27.15 -16.08 7.00
N LEU A 366 26.44 -14.95 7.00
CA LEU A 366 26.03 -14.25 5.79
C LEU A 366 26.31 -12.76 5.93
N GLN A 367 26.52 -12.08 4.81
CA GLN A 367 26.67 -10.63 4.73
C GLN A 367 26.10 -10.15 3.40
N GLY A 368 25.86 -8.85 3.27
CA GLY A 368 25.36 -8.24 2.05
C GLY A 368 23.84 -8.27 1.96
N THR A 369 23.33 -8.10 0.75
CA THR A 369 21.90 -8.23 0.45
C THR A 369 21.65 -9.56 -0.25
N ILE A 370 20.81 -10.40 0.34
CA ILE A 370 20.41 -11.70 -0.22
C ILE A 370 18.94 -11.60 -0.60
N VAL A 371 18.65 -11.77 -1.88
CA VAL A 371 17.29 -11.74 -2.41
C VAL A 371 16.83 -13.16 -2.70
N VAL A 372 15.69 -13.55 -2.11
CA VAL A 372 15.05 -14.84 -2.33
C VAL A 372 13.78 -14.60 -3.14
N ASN A 373 13.74 -15.05 -4.39
CA ASN A 373 12.55 -14.99 -5.22
C ASN A 373 11.67 -16.24 -5.02
N GLY A 374 11.14 -16.35 -3.81
CA GLY A 374 10.39 -17.49 -3.30
C GLY A 374 10.17 -17.31 -1.81
N ASN A 375 9.87 -18.40 -1.11
CA ASN A 375 9.74 -18.43 0.34
C ASN A 375 11.09 -18.67 1.01
N LEU A 376 11.25 -18.15 2.23
CA LEU A 376 12.38 -18.43 3.09
C LEU A 376 11.91 -19.19 4.33
N MET A 377 12.47 -20.38 4.53
CA MET A 377 12.28 -21.16 5.75
C MET A 377 13.58 -21.14 6.57
N ILE A 378 13.48 -20.75 7.83
CA ILE A 378 14.57 -20.81 8.80
C ILE A 378 14.23 -21.90 9.79
N ASN A 379 14.92 -23.03 9.72
CA ASN A 379 14.61 -24.17 10.57
C ASN A 379 15.00 -23.89 12.04
N GLY A 380 14.32 -24.55 12.97
CA GLY A 380 14.66 -24.48 14.39
C GLY A 380 16.12 -24.87 14.65
N ASN A 381 16.75 -24.24 15.64
CA ASN A 381 18.18 -24.38 15.97
C ASN A 381 19.13 -23.80 14.92
N SER A 382 18.69 -22.76 14.20
CA SER A 382 19.51 -22.06 13.20
C SER A 382 20.04 -20.73 13.73
N THR A 383 21.27 -20.40 13.35
CA THR A 383 21.86 -19.08 13.61
C THR A 383 22.17 -18.43 12.28
N VAL A 384 21.55 -17.29 12.00
CA VAL A 384 21.92 -16.38 10.92
C VAL A 384 22.78 -15.28 11.54
N ASP A 385 24.09 -15.52 11.51
CA ASP A 385 25.08 -14.57 12.00
C ASP A 385 25.55 -13.66 10.86
N ASN A 386 26.02 -12.48 11.22
CA ASN A 386 26.69 -11.58 10.29
C ASN A 386 27.93 -10.98 10.95
N ASP A 387 29.01 -10.84 10.18
CA ASP A 387 30.22 -10.15 10.61
C ASP A 387 30.14 -8.64 10.25
N GLY A 388 28.94 -8.10 10.03
CA GLY A 388 28.75 -6.73 9.56
C GLY A 388 27.30 -6.35 9.30
N ALA A 389 26.88 -6.41 8.03
CA ALA A 389 25.57 -5.95 7.59
C ALA A 389 24.92 -7.02 6.71
N LEU A 390 23.68 -7.37 7.04
CA LEU A 390 22.87 -8.34 6.31
C LEU A 390 21.46 -7.78 6.09
N ALA A 391 20.98 -7.86 4.84
CA ALA A 391 19.56 -7.79 4.51
C ALA A 391 19.14 -9.05 3.76
N MET A 392 18.07 -9.67 4.24
CA MET A 392 17.41 -10.81 3.60
C MET A 392 16.08 -10.31 3.04
N LEU A 393 15.98 -10.20 1.70
CA LEU A 393 14.82 -9.67 1.02
C LEU A 393 14.06 -10.80 0.33
N VAL A 394 12.85 -11.09 0.77
CA VAL A 394 12.12 -12.30 0.37
C VAL A 394 10.86 -11.90 -0.42
N ASN A 395 10.83 -12.27 -1.70
CA ASN A 395 9.67 -12.14 -2.57
C ASN A 395 8.67 -13.30 -2.36
N GLY A 396 8.29 -13.53 -1.11
CA GLY A 396 7.42 -14.62 -0.69
C GLY A 396 7.20 -14.53 0.81
N ASN A 397 6.88 -15.64 1.47
CA ASN A 397 6.74 -15.69 2.92
C ASN A 397 8.07 -15.97 3.61
N VAL A 398 8.20 -15.51 4.85
CA VAL A 398 9.27 -15.92 5.76
C VAL A 398 8.66 -16.72 6.90
N GLU A 399 9.21 -17.91 7.15
CA GLU A 399 8.81 -18.78 8.25
C GLU A 399 10.02 -19.18 9.08
N ILE A 400 9.97 -18.92 10.39
CA ILE A 400 10.90 -19.49 11.37
C ILE A 400 10.21 -20.71 11.98
N ALA A 401 10.71 -21.91 11.68
CA ALA A 401 10.17 -23.14 12.24
C ALA A 401 10.44 -23.22 13.75
N ASN A 402 9.67 -24.06 14.45
CA ASN A 402 9.82 -24.26 15.89
C ASN A 402 11.25 -24.72 16.26
N GLY A 403 11.86 -24.04 17.23
CA GLY A 403 13.18 -24.34 17.79
C GLY A 403 13.86 -23.06 18.28
N ASN A 404 15.16 -23.10 18.57
CA ASN A 404 15.90 -21.90 18.97
C ASN A 404 16.48 -21.20 17.73
N ALA A 405 16.26 -19.91 17.50
CA ALA A 405 16.92 -19.21 16.39
C ALA A 405 17.58 -17.90 16.83
N LEU A 406 18.70 -17.57 16.20
CA LEU A 406 19.37 -16.28 16.36
C LEU A 406 19.48 -15.63 14.98
N LEU A 407 18.85 -14.48 14.80
CA LEU A 407 18.80 -13.75 13.55
C LEU A 407 19.53 -12.41 13.70
N LYS A 408 20.49 -12.12 12.82
CA LYS A 408 21.15 -10.80 12.78
C LYS A 408 21.00 -10.17 11.41
N GLY A 409 20.38 -9.00 11.35
CA GLY A 409 20.15 -8.26 10.11
C GLY A 409 18.68 -7.93 9.88
N ILE A 410 18.39 -7.33 8.73
CA ILE A 410 17.03 -6.97 8.33
C ILE A 410 16.42 -8.14 7.57
N PHE A 411 15.19 -8.51 7.92
CA PHE A 411 14.39 -9.52 7.23
C PHE A 411 13.16 -8.84 6.64
N TYR A 412 13.11 -8.77 5.32
CA TYR A 412 12.02 -8.19 4.57
C TYR A 412 11.24 -9.28 3.82
N SER A 413 9.91 -9.18 3.80
CA SER A 413 9.00 -10.12 3.16
C SER A 413 7.90 -9.38 2.39
N THR A 414 7.69 -9.75 1.11
CA THR A 414 6.52 -9.28 0.34
C THR A 414 5.25 -10.08 0.65
N GLY A 415 5.40 -11.25 1.29
CA GLY A 415 4.32 -12.03 1.86
C GLY A 415 4.18 -11.76 3.34
N SER A 416 3.81 -12.79 4.09
CA SER A 416 3.74 -12.79 5.55
C SER A 416 5.10 -13.10 6.19
N PHE A 417 5.21 -12.78 7.48
CA PHE A 417 6.31 -13.22 8.32
C PHE A 417 5.72 -14.00 9.49
N SER A 418 6.13 -15.25 9.66
CA SER A 418 5.69 -16.10 10.76
C SER A 418 6.89 -16.64 11.52
N GLY A 419 6.79 -16.68 12.85
CA GLY A 419 7.86 -17.18 13.70
C GLY A 419 7.36 -18.07 14.82
N GLY A 420 7.89 -19.29 14.90
CA GLY A 420 7.66 -20.28 15.95
C GLY A 420 8.80 -20.35 16.97
N GLY A 421 8.61 -21.11 18.05
CA GLY A 421 9.71 -21.52 18.94
C GLY A 421 10.29 -20.41 19.83
N THR A 422 11.60 -20.43 20.05
CA THR A 422 12.33 -19.39 20.78
C THR A 422 13.28 -18.66 19.82
N PHE A 423 13.22 -17.34 19.66
CA PHE A 423 14.22 -16.69 18.82
C PHE A 423 14.57 -15.25 19.20
N ASP A 424 15.82 -14.89 18.98
CA ASP A 424 16.30 -13.52 19.11
C ASP A 424 16.58 -12.94 17.72
N CYS A 425 16.08 -11.73 17.46
CA CYS A 425 16.37 -10.99 16.24
C CYS A 425 17.07 -9.67 16.57
N TYR A 426 18.28 -9.48 16.06
CA TYR A 426 19.06 -8.25 16.16
C TYR A 426 19.06 -7.54 14.80
N GLY A 427 18.07 -6.68 14.57
CA GLY A 427 17.81 -6.04 13.29
C GLY A 427 16.34 -5.65 13.18
N ALA A 428 15.72 -5.84 12.01
CA ALA A 428 14.34 -5.47 11.79
C ALA A 428 13.57 -6.58 11.07
N ILE A 429 12.28 -6.70 11.40
CA ILE A 429 11.33 -7.56 10.67
C ILE A 429 10.36 -6.65 9.92
N VAL A 430 10.33 -6.78 8.60
CA VAL A 430 9.49 -5.97 7.71
C VAL A 430 8.68 -6.90 6.83
N SER A 431 7.35 -6.83 6.85
CA SER A 431 6.48 -7.73 6.10
C SER A 431 5.32 -7.00 5.48
N LYS A 432 5.03 -7.22 4.19
CA LYS A 432 3.87 -6.61 3.52
C LYS A 432 2.57 -7.23 4.01
N GLY A 433 2.59 -8.55 4.21
CA GLY A 433 1.51 -9.30 4.82
C GLY A 433 1.54 -9.22 6.34
N ALA A 434 0.78 -10.11 6.97
CA ALA A 434 0.70 -10.17 8.42
C ALA A 434 2.02 -10.66 9.05
N VAL A 435 2.32 -10.15 10.25
CA VAL A 435 3.39 -10.66 11.11
C VAL A 435 2.77 -11.47 12.25
N ASN A 436 3.01 -12.77 12.27
CA ASN A 436 2.45 -13.71 13.25
C ASN A 436 3.56 -14.37 14.07
N LEU A 437 3.76 -13.95 15.31
CA LEU A 437 4.82 -14.47 16.17
C LEU A 437 4.24 -15.36 17.28
N ASN A 438 4.46 -16.67 17.13
CA ASN A 438 3.97 -17.74 17.99
C ASN A 438 5.15 -18.38 18.75
N GLY A 439 5.58 -17.82 19.87
CA GLY A 439 6.74 -18.35 20.58
C GLY A 439 7.28 -17.46 21.69
N THR A 440 8.52 -17.70 22.11
CA THR A 440 9.27 -16.84 23.02
C THR A 440 10.32 -16.08 22.22
N TYR A 441 10.15 -14.79 22.01
CA TYR A 441 11.09 -14.04 21.17
C TYR A 441 11.50 -12.72 21.78
N ASN A 442 12.71 -12.29 21.39
CA ASN A 442 13.21 -10.94 21.60
C ASN A 442 13.58 -10.31 20.26
N ILE A 443 13.16 -9.07 20.05
CA ILE A 443 13.51 -8.32 18.84
C ILE A 443 14.20 -7.04 19.30
N PHE A 444 15.45 -6.87 18.87
CA PHE A 444 16.28 -5.72 19.16
C PHE A 444 16.54 -4.98 17.86
N TYR A 445 15.89 -3.82 17.70
CA TYR A 445 16.06 -2.99 16.53
C TYR A 445 17.53 -2.61 16.36
N ARG A 446 18.09 -2.92 15.18
CA ARG A 446 19.41 -2.47 14.78
C ARG A 446 19.38 -1.99 13.33
N PRO A 447 19.64 -0.70 13.06
CA PRO A 447 19.72 -0.22 11.69
C PRO A 447 20.89 -0.89 10.97
N VAL A 448 20.70 -1.15 9.67
CA VAL A 448 21.76 -1.68 8.81
C VAL A 448 22.09 -0.62 7.77
N SER A 449 23.35 -0.18 7.74
CA SER A 449 23.85 0.78 6.76
C SER A 449 24.48 0.05 5.57
N MET A 450 23.77 0.02 4.45
CA MET A 450 24.20 -0.61 3.20
C MET A 450 23.87 0.30 2.01
N SER A 451 24.84 0.49 1.11
CA SER A 451 24.69 1.35 -0.07
C SER A 451 23.80 0.72 -1.14
N ASN A 452 23.61 -0.60 -1.11
CA ASN A 452 22.80 -1.36 -2.06
C ASN A 452 21.40 -1.72 -1.52
N LEU A 453 21.09 -1.35 -0.27
CA LEU A 453 19.78 -1.61 0.31
C LEU A 453 18.79 -0.57 -0.21
N SER A 454 18.17 -0.85 -1.36
CA SER A 454 17.13 -0.02 -1.95
C SER A 454 15.87 -0.85 -2.18
N ILE A 455 14.86 -0.69 -1.32
CA ILE A 455 13.52 -1.21 -1.62
C ILE A 455 12.76 -0.10 -2.34
N VAL A 456 12.79 -0.15 -3.67
CA VAL A 456 12.15 0.85 -4.53
C VAL A 456 10.65 0.65 -4.50
N GLY A 457 9.91 1.60 -3.92
CA GLY A 457 8.45 1.68 -4.05
C GLY A 457 8.01 2.07 -5.46
N THR A 458 8.31 1.26 -6.49
CA THR A 458 7.47 0.92 -7.67
C THR A 458 8.28 0.03 -8.64
N PRO A 459 7.69 -1.02 -9.25
CA PRO A 459 8.33 -1.81 -10.29
C PRO A 459 8.44 -0.98 -11.57
N GLY A 460 9.61 -1.02 -12.20
CA GLY A 460 9.85 -0.40 -13.49
C GLY A 460 11.33 -0.48 -13.84
N GLY A 461 11.75 -1.57 -14.46
CA GLY A 461 13.04 -1.63 -15.16
C GLY A 461 13.13 -0.47 -16.16
N THR A 462 14.32 0.09 -16.33
CA THR A 462 14.62 1.40 -16.95
C THR A 462 13.89 2.56 -16.27
N ALA A 463 14.63 3.32 -15.44
CA ALA A 463 14.20 4.56 -14.81
C ALA A 463 12.69 4.59 -14.54
N SER A 464 12.23 3.85 -13.51
CA SER A 464 10.81 3.74 -13.19
C SER A 464 10.25 5.15 -13.03
N VAL A 465 9.51 5.59 -14.04
CA VAL A 465 8.79 6.84 -14.00
C VAL A 465 7.59 6.60 -13.08
N LYS A 466 7.69 7.02 -11.81
CA LYS A 466 6.51 7.05 -10.94
C LYS A 466 5.64 8.19 -11.46
N ASN A 467 4.58 7.85 -12.21
CA ASN A 467 3.56 8.77 -12.71
C ASN A 467 2.29 8.60 -11.86
N VAL A 468 2.30 9.14 -10.65
CA VAL A 468 1.21 8.96 -9.67
C VAL A 468 0.50 10.30 -9.45
N ILE A 469 -0.82 10.26 -9.32
CA ILE A 469 -1.59 11.41 -8.84
C ILE A 469 -1.40 11.51 -7.33
N THR A 470 -0.64 12.50 -6.87
CA THR A 470 -0.31 12.70 -5.44
C THR A 470 -1.42 13.41 -4.68
N ALA A 471 -2.27 14.16 -5.38
CA ALA A 471 -3.41 14.82 -4.79
C ALA A 471 -4.54 14.98 -5.82
N ALA A 472 -5.77 14.68 -5.39
CA ALA A 472 -7.00 15.08 -6.06
C ALA A 472 -7.86 15.82 -5.02
N GLU A 473 -7.56 17.10 -4.84
CA GLU A 473 -8.17 17.94 -3.81
C GLU A 473 -9.43 18.61 -4.36
N GLN A 474 -10.54 18.42 -3.64
CA GLN A 474 -11.76 19.17 -3.89
C GLN A 474 -11.54 20.62 -3.44
N SER A 475 -12.06 21.57 -4.20
CA SER A 475 -12.11 22.97 -3.78
C SER A 475 -12.79 23.08 -2.39
N PRO A 476 -12.43 24.07 -1.53
CA PRO A 476 -12.97 24.23 -0.17
C PRO A 476 -14.51 24.31 -0.03
N ASN A 477 -15.25 24.38 -1.13
CA ASN A 477 -16.72 24.29 -1.20
C ASN A 477 -17.12 23.01 -1.96
N ALA A 478 -16.91 21.85 -1.31
CA ALA A 478 -16.75 20.48 -1.86
C ALA A 478 -17.59 20.07 -3.09
N TRP A 479 -18.83 20.54 -3.24
CA TRP A 479 -19.62 20.46 -4.47
C TRP A 479 -20.83 21.41 -4.36
N ARG A 480 -21.47 21.72 -5.49
CA ARG A 480 -22.72 22.50 -5.54
C ARG A 480 -23.77 21.81 -6.42
N GLU A 481 -25.04 21.93 -6.06
CA GLU A 481 -26.13 21.51 -6.95
C GLU A 481 -26.16 22.41 -8.21
N ILE A 482 -26.39 21.81 -9.37
CA ILE A 482 -26.53 22.49 -10.67
C ILE A 482 -27.82 22.02 -11.35
N SER A 483 -28.26 22.74 -12.38
CA SER A 483 -29.42 22.28 -13.15
C SER A 483 -29.09 21.04 -13.99
N ILE A 484 -30.11 20.25 -14.30
CA ILE A 484 -29.96 19.10 -15.22
C ILE A 484 -29.57 19.59 -16.62
N ASP A 485 -30.02 20.77 -17.02
CA ASP A 485 -29.64 21.41 -18.27
C ASP A 485 -28.15 21.76 -18.28
N ASP A 486 -27.60 22.30 -17.20
CA ASP A 486 -26.15 22.55 -17.09
C ASP A 486 -25.34 21.27 -17.24
N PHE A 487 -25.79 20.17 -16.62
CA PHE A 487 -25.16 18.86 -16.80
C PHE A 487 -25.26 18.37 -18.26
N ASN A 488 -26.41 18.54 -18.91
CA ASN A 488 -26.60 18.11 -20.30
C ASN A 488 -25.78 18.96 -21.28
N ASN A 489 -25.69 20.26 -21.02
CA ASN A 489 -25.01 21.27 -21.84
C ASN A 489 -23.51 21.40 -21.53
N VAL A 490 -22.91 20.50 -20.76
CA VAL A 490 -21.44 20.40 -20.68
C VAL A 490 -20.91 20.10 -22.08
N THR A 491 -20.50 21.15 -22.79
CA THR A 491 -19.96 21.06 -24.14
C THR A 491 -18.45 20.83 -24.09
N PRO A 492 -17.92 19.91 -24.92
CA PRO A 492 -16.56 20.03 -25.39
C PRO A 492 -16.52 21.30 -26.25
N PHE A 493 -15.77 22.31 -25.80
CA PHE A 493 -15.53 23.48 -26.66
C PHE A 493 -14.42 23.13 -27.64
#